data_AF-A0A9E4EZJ1-F1
#
_entry.id   AF-A0A9E4EZJ1-F1
#
_cell.length_a   1.000
_cell.length_b   1.000
_cell.length_c   1.000
_cell.angle_alpha   90.00
_cell.angle_beta   90.00
_cell.angle_gamma   90.00
#
_symmetry.space_group_name_H-M   'P 1'
#
loop_
_entity.id
_entity.type
_entity.pdbx_description
1 polymer ?
#
loop_
_entity_poly.entity_id
_entity_poly.type
_entity_poly.pdbx_seq_one_letter_code
_entity_poly.pdbx_strand_id
1 'polypeptide(L)'
;LSLVPFPVDKLFLEELKNFEIVIFDNFSAQEYFSNYYLERVGEYVRNGGALLMFGGRQSFSAGGYYRSPIEDLLPVRLQQQSDYQDQRRLLVQLTSTGGRHPITQLSSDLEENKKIWAAFPALRRVNSTTPFGKGQGKSLCSPRSGPARAGW
;
A
#
# COMPACT_ATOMS: atom_id res chain seq x y z
N LEU A 1 3.63 -19.59 17.86
CA LEU A 1 4.57 -20.14 16.85
C LEU A 1 3.89 -21.35 16.23
N SER A 2 3.62 -21.30 14.92
CA SER A 2 3.01 -22.42 14.20
C SER A 2 3.98 -23.60 14.13
N LEU A 3 3.48 -24.82 14.28
CA LEU A 3 4.25 -26.08 14.19
C LEU A 3 4.52 -26.52 12.73
N VAL A 4 3.95 -25.81 11.75
CA VAL A 4 4.19 -26.04 10.33
C VAL A 4 4.86 -24.79 9.74
N PRO A 5 6.04 -24.92 9.09
CA PRO A 5 6.71 -23.79 8.47
C PRO A 5 5.88 -23.23 7.31
N PHE A 6 5.92 -21.92 7.10
CA PHE A 6 5.25 -21.28 5.98
C PHE A 6 5.87 -21.78 4.65
N PRO A 7 5.09 -22.33 3.70
CA PRO A 7 5.63 -23.03 2.54
C PRO A 7 6.02 -22.05 1.41
N VAL A 8 7.05 -21.23 1.66
CA VAL A 8 7.49 -20.15 0.75
C VAL A 8 7.79 -20.67 -0.65
N ASP A 9 8.60 -21.73 -0.78
CA ASP A 9 9.01 -22.25 -2.10
C ASP A 9 7.82 -22.65 -2.96
N LYS A 10 6.94 -23.47 -2.40
CA LYS A 10 5.78 -23.98 -3.12
C LYS A 10 4.88 -22.84 -3.60
N LEU A 11 4.58 -21.88 -2.72
CA LEU A 11 3.71 -20.75 -3.04
C LEU A 11 4.33 -19.83 -4.10
N PHE A 12 5.60 -19.46 -3.94
CA PHE A 12 6.22 -18.40 -4.74
C PHE A 12 6.95 -18.89 -5.99
N LEU A 13 7.28 -20.19 -6.07
CA LEU A 13 7.99 -20.78 -7.22
C LEU A 13 7.09 -21.63 -8.11
N GLU A 14 6.09 -22.30 -7.55
CA GLU A 14 5.28 -23.27 -8.29
C GLU A 14 3.83 -22.82 -8.48
N GLU A 15 3.21 -22.33 -7.39
CA GLU A 15 1.76 -22.11 -7.34
C GLU A 15 1.35 -20.68 -7.65
N LEU A 16 2.28 -19.72 -7.76
CA LEU A 16 1.97 -18.31 -7.93
C LEU A 16 1.04 -18.02 -9.13
N LYS A 17 1.23 -18.78 -10.22
CA LYS A 17 0.40 -18.75 -11.44
C LYS A 17 -1.07 -19.15 -11.24
N ASN A 18 -1.38 -19.80 -10.13
CA ASN A 18 -2.73 -20.26 -9.81
C ASN A 18 -3.53 -19.19 -9.02
N PHE A 19 -2.91 -18.05 -8.71
CA PHE A 19 -3.55 -16.93 -8.02
C PHE A 19 -3.82 -15.78 -8.98
N GLU A 20 -4.86 -15.01 -8.68
CA GLU A 20 -5.24 -13.80 -9.42
C GLU A 20 -4.63 -12.53 -8.79
N ILE A 21 -4.41 -12.57 -7.47
CA ILE A 21 -3.87 -11.46 -6.69
C ILE A 21 -2.93 -11.98 -5.60
N VAL A 22 -1.80 -11.29 -5.45
CA VAL A 22 -0.91 -11.41 -4.29
C VAL A 22 -1.13 -10.21 -3.39
N ILE A 23 -1.33 -10.45 -2.10
CA ILE A 23 -1.56 -9.40 -1.10
C ILE A 23 -0.43 -9.42 -0.09
N PHE A 24 0.30 -8.31 0.03
CA PHE A 24 1.26 -8.07 1.10
C PHE A 24 0.61 -7.19 2.16
N ASP A 25 0.24 -7.81 3.29
CA ASP A 25 -0.32 -7.12 4.45
C ASP A 25 0.69 -7.08 5.59
N ASN A 26 1.29 -5.90 5.82
CA ASN A 26 2.33 -5.70 6.82
C ASN A 26 3.41 -6.80 6.79
N PHE A 27 3.87 -7.13 5.59
CA PHE A 27 4.72 -8.29 5.31
C PHE A 27 6.17 -7.88 5.04
N SER A 28 7.11 -8.37 5.86
CA SER A 28 8.53 -8.00 5.79
C SER A 28 9.26 -8.78 4.69
N ALA A 29 9.79 -8.07 3.69
CA ALA A 29 10.67 -8.68 2.70
C ALA A 29 11.93 -9.24 3.35
N GLN A 30 12.49 -8.53 4.34
CA GLN A 30 13.73 -8.92 5.02
C GLN A 30 13.61 -10.21 5.84
N GLU A 31 12.44 -10.47 6.43
CA GLU A 31 12.22 -11.64 7.28
C GLU A 31 11.87 -12.90 6.50
N TYR A 32 11.17 -12.76 5.36
CA TYR A 32 10.54 -13.90 4.67
C TYR A 32 11.01 -14.12 3.24
N PHE A 33 11.60 -13.12 2.59
CA PHE A 33 12.00 -13.23 1.19
C PHE A 33 13.50 -13.00 0.96
N SER A 34 14.11 -13.92 0.24
CA SER A 34 15.26 -13.58 -0.61
C SER A 34 14.80 -12.72 -1.80
N ASN A 35 15.72 -11.95 -2.39
CA ASN A 35 15.44 -11.18 -3.61
C ASN A 35 14.87 -12.06 -4.73
N TYR A 36 15.23 -13.34 -4.77
CA TYR A 36 14.73 -14.29 -5.74
C TYR A 36 13.20 -14.45 -5.70
N TYR A 37 12.58 -14.54 -4.52
CA TYR A 37 11.10 -14.63 -4.45
C TYR A 37 10.43 -13.31 -4.85
N LEU A 38 11.04 -12.18 -4.51
CA LEU A 38 10.55 -10.86 -4.93
C LEU A 38 10.59 -10.70 -6.45
N GLU A 39 11.62 -11.23 -7.11
CA GLU A 39 11.70 -11.28 -8.58
C GLU A 39 10.55 -12.10 -9.16
N ARG A 40 10.22 -13.26 -8.57
CA ARG A 40 9.09 -14.10 -9.02
C ARG A 40 7.75 -13.40 -8.92
N VAL A 41 7.50 -12.71 -7.80
CA VAL A 41 6.30 -11.89 -7.66
C VAL A 41 6.30 -10.76 -8.70
N GLY A 42 7.45 -10.14 -8.97
CA GLY A 42 7.56 -9.12 -9.99
C GLY A 42 7.33 -9.62 -11.42
N GLU A 43 7.83 -10.79 -11.78
CA GLU A 43 7.54 -11.47 -13.04
C GLU A 43 6.04 -11.75 -13.19
N TYR A 44 5.42 -12.26 -12.14
CA TYR A 44 3.98 -12.53 -12.11
C TYR A 44 3.12 -11.28 -12.35
N VAL A 45 3.44 -10.18 -11.67
CA VAL A 45 2.72 -8.91 -11.88
C VAL A 45 2.90 -8.40 -13.32
N ARG A 46 4.13 -8.46 -13.85
CA ARG A 46 4.41 -8.08 -15.24
C ARG A 46 3.69 -8.97 -16.25
N ASN A 47 3.41 -10.22 -15.89
CA ASN A 47 2.68 -11.19 -16.71
C ASN A 47 1.14 -11.09 -16.54
N GLY A 48 0.63 -10.05 -15.87
CA GLY A 48 -0.80 -9.77 -15.75
C GLY A 48 -1.42 -10.12 -14.41
N GLY A 49 -0.65 -10.64 -13.45
CA GLY A 49 -1.08 -10.83 -12.08
C GLY A 49 -1.26 -9.51 -11.32
N ALA A 50 -2.11 -9.50 -10.29
CA ALA A 50 -2.30 -8.32 -9.46
C ALA A 50 -1.46 -8.35 -8.18
N LEU A 51 -0.98 -7.19 -7.75
CA LEU A 51 -0.33 -6.98 -6.44
C LEU A 51 -1.07 -5.90 -5.66
N LEU A 52 -1.43 -6.20 -4.41
CA LEU A 52 -1.92 -5.24 -3.43
C LEU A 52 -0.97 -5.22 -2.25
N MET A 53 -0.59 -4.02 -1.80
CA MET A 53 0.24 -3.84 -0.62
C MET A 53 -0.45 -2.89 0.36
N PHE A 54 -0.67 -3.37 1.59
CA PHE A 54 -1.10 -2.52 2.70
C PHE A 54 0.10 -1.86 3.36
N GLY A 55 -0.14 -0.70 3.97
CA GLY A 55 0.86 -0.03 4.80
C GLY A 55 0.98 -0.65 6.19
N GLY A 56 2.11 -0.41 6.83
CA GLY A 56 2.45 -0.95 8.14
C GLY A 56 3.93 -0.81 8.45
N ARG A 57 4.31 -1.23 9.67
CA ARG A 57 5.70 -1.17 10.15
C ARG A 57 6.63 -2.10 9.37
N GLN A 58 6.09 -3.13 8.75
CA GLN A 58 6.82 -4.10 7.92
C GLN A 58 6.49 -3.94 6.43
N SER A 59 6.01 -2.77 5.99
CA SER A 59 5.65 -2.52 4.58
C SER A 59 6.53 -1.45 3.94
N PHE A 60 6.52 -1.36 2.61
CA PHE A 60 7.23 -0.31 1.85
C PHE A 60 8.71 -0.17 2.26
N SER A 61 9.24 1.03 2.50
CA SER A 61 10.65 1.18 2.91
C SER A 61 10.93 0.51 4.25
N ALA A 62 10.03 0.63 5.23
CA ALA A 62 10.19 0.01 6.55
C ALA A 62 10.18 -1.53 6.49
N GLY A 63 9.54 -2.12 5.48
CA GLY A 63 9.52 -3.56 5.21
C GLY A 63 10.67 -4.09 4.36
N GLY A 64 11.59 -3.22 3.93
CA GLY A 64 12.75 -3.61 3.13
C GLY A 64 12.50 -3.71 1.63
N TYR A 65 11.47 -3.03 1.10
CA TYR A 65 11.17 -3.05 -0.34
C TYR A 65 11.93 -1.99 -1.14
N TYR A 66 12.65 -1.06 -0.50
CA TYR A 66 13.51 -0.10 -1.19
C TYR A 66 14.65 -0.81 -1.94
N ARG A 67 14.80 -0.50 -3.23
CA ARG A 67 15.67 -1.16 -4.22
C ARG A 67 15.40 -2.65 -4.42
N SER A 68 14.17 -3.08 -4.13
CA SER A 68 13.74 -4.45 -4.40
C SER A 68 13.07 -4.55 -5.79
N PRO A 69 12.97 -5.75 -6.38
CA PRO A 69 12.21 -5.99 -7.61
C PRO A 69 10.75 -5.53 -7.56
N ILE A 70 10.18 -5.38 -6.35
CA ILE A 70 8.80 -4.93 -6.13
C ILE A 70 8.68 -3.40 -6.19
N GLU A 71 9.74 -2.64 -5.88
CA GLU A 71 9.67 -1.17 -5.85
C GLU A 71 9.15 -0.59 -7.17
N ASP A 72 9.66 -1.11 -8.30
CA ASP A 72 9.29 -0.66 -9.65
C ASP A 72 7.82 -0.94 -10.02
N LEU A 73 7.14 -1.80 -9.26
CA LEU A 73 5.73 -2.14 -9.47
C LEU A 73 4.79 -1.23 -8.68
N LEU A 74 5.30 -0.56 -7.65
CA LEU A 74 4.46 0.22 -6.75
C LEU A 74 4.14 1.60 -7.36
N PRO A 75 2.90 2.10 -7.20
CA PRO A 75 2.52 3.45 -7.64
C PRO A 75 3.08 4.57 -6.73
N VAL A 76 4.06 4.25 -5.89
CA VAL A 76 4.72 5.17 -4.95
C VAL A 76 6.24 4.99 -5.00
N ARG A 77 6.99 6.08 -4.77
CA ARG A 77 8.43 6.06 -4.57
C ARG A 77 8.75 5.68 -3.14
N LEU A 78 9.68 4.75 -3.00
CA LEU A 78 10.27 4.40 -1.71
C LEU A 78 11.54 5.23 -1.47
N GLN A 79 11.91 5.37 -0.21
CA GLN A 79 13.12 6.07 0.22
C GLN A 79 14.01 5.12 1.02
N GLN A 80 15.30 5.45 1.15
CA GLN A 80 16.23 4.60 1.90
C GLN A 80 15.89 4.52 3.39
N GLN A 81 15.37 5.60 3.97
CA GLN A 81 14.99 5.64 5.38
C GLN A 81 13.62 5.00 5.60
N SER A 82 13.36 4.56 6.83
CA SER A 82 12.03 4.08 7.22
C SER A 82 10.98 5.16 6.93
N ASP A 83 9.94 4.78 6.21
CA ASP A 83 8.80 5.62 5.88
C ASP A 83 7.67 5.50 6.90
N TYR A 84 7.73 4.56 7.84
CA TYR A 84 6.69 4.33 8.83
C TYR A 84 6.80 5.32 10.00
N GLN A 85 5.77 6.16 10.15
CA GLN A 85 5.78 7.30 11.07
C GLN A 85 4.52 7.34 11.93
N ASP A 86 4.70 7.73 13.19
CA ASP A 86 3.59 8.14 14.04
C ASP A 86 3.07 9.52 13.61
N GLN A 87 1.75 9.63 13.53
CA GLN A 87 1.00 10.84 13.22
C GLN A 87 0.14 11.19 14.44
N ARG A 88 0.20 12.45 14.90
CA ARG A 88 -0.65 12.89 16.02
C ARG A 88 -2.14 12.69 15.71
N ARG A 89 -2.54 13.10 14.50
CA ARG A 89 -3.90 12.95 13.98
C ARG A 89 -3.91 13.25 12.48
N LEU A 90 -3.97 12.22 11.63
CA LEU A 90 -4.12 12.39 10.19
C LEU A 90 -5.56 12.10 9.78
N LEU A 91 -6.31 13.14 9.42
CA LEU A 91 -7.61 12.98 8.77
C LEU A 91 -7.40 12.87 7.26
N VAL A 92 -8.23 12.07 6.61
CA VAL A 92 -8.22 11.88 5.16
C VAL A 92 -9.53 12.39 4.55
N GLN A 93 -9.47 12.75 3.29
CA GLN A 93 -10.63 13.08 2.47
C GLN A 93 -10.48 12.46 1.08
N LEU A 94 -11.59 12.18 0.41
CA LEU A 94 -11.55 11.70 -0.96
C LEU A 94 -10.99 12.78 -1.88
N THR A 95 -10.13 12.36 -2.81
CA THR A 95 -9.75 13.19 -3.96
C THR A 95 -10.90 13.25 -4.96
N SER A 96 -10.82 14.11 -5.98
CA SER A 96 -11.80 14.11 -7.07
C SER A 96 -11.89 12.76 -7.79
N THR A 97 -10.78 12.01 -7.84
CA THR A 97 -10.76 10.64 -8.40
C THR A 97 -11.43 9.67 -7.43
N GLY A 98 -11.07 9.69 -6.15
CA GLY A 98 -11.70 8.85 -5.12
C GLY A 98 -13.21 9.08 -4.99
N GLY A 99 -13.70 10.29 -5.20
CA GLY A 99 -15.14 10.57 -5.19
C GLY A 99 -15.97 9.82 -6.24
N ARG A 100 -15.32 9.26 -7.27
CA ARG A 100 -15.97 8.55 -8.39
C ARG A 100 -15.47 7.12 -8.57
N HIS A 101 -14.48 6.71 -7.78
CA HIS A 101 -13.83 5.41 -7.96
C HIS A 101 -14.62 4.30 -7.23
N PRO A 102 -14.87 3.14 -7.87
CA PRO A 102 -15.65 2.06 -7.26
C PRO A 102 -15.10 1.56 -5.91
N ILE A 103 -13.76 1.49 -5.77
CA ILE A 103 -13.09 1.07 -4.51
C ILE A 103 -13.50 1.95 -3.30
N THR A 104 -13.82 3.22 -3.55
CA THR A 104 -14.18 4.19 -2.50
C THR A 104 -15.68 4.47 -2.45
N GLN A 105 -16.50 3.69 -3.15
CA GLN A 105 -17.95 3.78 -3.17
C GLN A 105 -18.56 2.80 -2.16
N LEU A 106 -18.66 3.22 -0.90
CA LEU A 106 -19.19 2.44 0.22
C LEU A 106 -20.72 2.48 0.32
N SER A 107 -21.36 3.44 -0.36
CA SER A 107 -22.81 3.49 -0.59
C SER A 107 -23.11 3.85 -2.04
N SER A 108 -24.25 3.37 -2.56
CA SER A 108 -24.78 3.79 -3.86
C SER A 108 -25.32 5.23 -3.82
N ASP A 109 -25.66 5.76 -2.65
CA ASP A 109 -25.99 7.16 -2.42
C ASP A 109 -24.69 7.98 -2.26
N LEU A 110 -24.50 8.99 -3.11
CA LEU A 110 -23.32 9.84 -3.12
C LEU A 110 -23.15 10.68 -1.85
N GLU A 111 -24.25 11.21 -1.30
CA GLU A 111 -24.22 12.03 -0.09
C GLU A 111 -24.00 11.17 1.15
N GLU A 112 -24.57 9.96 1.17
CA GLU A 112 -24.24 8.96 2.20
C GLU A 112 -22.76 8.55 2.12
N ASN A 113 -22.24 8.24 0.93
CA ASN A 113 -20.82 7.88 0.76
C ASN A 113 -19.90 9.00 1.28
N LYS A 114 -20.20 10.27 0.98
CA LYS A 114 -19.46 11.42 1.52
C LYS A 114 -19.52 11.48 3.04
N LYS A 115 -20.67 11.20 3.66
CA LYS A 115 -20.81 11.17 5.14
C LYS A 115 -19.97 10.06 5.76
N ILE A 116 -19.97 8.86 5.18
CA ILE A 116 -19.14 7.74 5.65
C ILE A 116 -17.66 8.14 5.65
N TRP A 117 -17.17 8.71 4.55
CA TRP A 117 -15.78 9.16 4.45
C TRP A 117 -15.47 10.36 5.35
N ALA A 118 -16.42 11.27 5.59
CA ALA A 118 -16.24 12.36 6.53
C ALA A 118 -16.17 11.89 8.00
N ALA A 119 -16.80 10.75 8.31
CA ALA A 119 -16.75 10.11 9.62
C ALA A 119 -15.55 9.16 9.80
N PHE A 120 -14.70 8.99 8.78
CA PHE A 120 -13.55 8.10 8.83
C PHE A 120 -12.60 8.48 9.98
N PRO A 121 -12.18 7.51 10.82
CA PRO A 121 -11.36 7.82 11.99
C PRO A 121 -9.99 8.37 11.60
N ALA A 122 -9.42 9.20 12.45
CA ALA A 122 -8.07 9.72 12.21
C ALA A 122 -7.04 8.58 12.27
N LEU A 123 -6.16 8.56 11.28
CA LEU A 123 -5.01 7.67 11.25
C LEU A 123 -3.93 8.18 12.21
N ARG A 124 -3.33 7.24 12.95
CA ARG A 124 -2.25 7.52 13.91
C ARG A 124 -0.88 7.06 13.41
N ARG A 125 -0.82 6.19 12.41
CA ARG A 125 0.42 5.68 11.82
C ARG A 125 0.23 5.50 10.33
N VAL A 126 1.25 5.87 9.57
CA VAL A 126 1.24 5.80 8.10
C VAL A 126 2.64 5.53 7.57
N ASN A 127 2.73 5.03 6.34
CA ASN A 127 3.96 5.08 5.56
C ASN A 127 3.96 6.37 4.72
N SER A 128 4.96 7.22 4.94
CA SER A 128 5.14 8.48 4.23
C SER A 128 5.89 8.25 2.92
N THR A 129 5.13 8.04 1.85
CA THR A 129 5.65 7.81 0.49
C THR A 129 5.33 9.01 -0.40
N THR A 130 5.97 9.07 -1.58
CA THR A 130 5.63 10.09 -2.61
C THR A 130 5.12 9.39 -3.87
N PRO A 131 4.28 10.02 -4.70
CA PRO A 131 3.78 9.38 -5.92
C PRO A 131 4.90 8.93 -6.88
N PHE A 132 4.75 7.75 -7.48
CA PHE A 132 5.69 7.26 -8.50
C PHE A 132 5.42 7.92 -9.86
N GLY A 133 6.33 8.79 -10.29
CA GLY A 133 6.28 9.46 -11.59
C GLY A 133 5.06 10.38 -11.77
N LYS A 134 5.05 11.16 -12.85
CA LYS A 134 3.86 11.91 -13.25
C LYS A 134 2.88 10.94 -13.93
N GLY A 135 1.84 10.50 -13.22
CA GLY A 135 0.65 9.90 -13.82
C GLY A 135 0.51 8.37 -13.79
N GLN A 136 1.46 7.63 -13.22
CA GLN A 136 1.38 6.15 -13.15
C GLN A 136 0.53 5.64 -11.96
N GLY A 137 0.10 6.52 -11.06
CA GLY A 137 -0.81 6.20 -9.96
C GLY A 137 -1.82 7.32 -9.73
N LYS A 138 -3.00 6.97 -9.21
CA LYS A 138 -4.02 7.94 -8.76
C LYS A 138 -4.26 7.75 -7.27
N SER A 139 -4.01 8.80 -6.50
CA SER A 139 -4.42 8.84 -5.10
C SER A 139 -5.94 8.98 -5.01
N LEU A 140 -6.59 8.05 -4.29
CA LEU A 140 -8.04 8.11 -4.04
C LEU A 140 -8.37 8.92 -2.78
N CYS A 141 -7.44 8.99 -1.83
CA CYS A 141 -7.57 9.76 -0.60
C CYS A 141 -6.34 10.65 -0.38
N SER A 142 -6.55 11.89 0.04
CA SER A 142 -5.49 12.81 0.43
C SER A 142 -5.61 13.17 1.92
N PRO A 143 -4.52 13.60 2.56
CA PRO A 143 -4.61 14.31 3.84
C PRO A 143 -5.62 15.45 3.73
N ARG A 144 -6.51 15.56 4.73
CA ARG A 144 -7.37 16.74 4.87
C ARG A 144 -6.48 17.87 5.39
N SER A 145 -6.26 18.89 4.57
CA SER A 145 -5.63 20.12 5.03
C SER A 145 -6.52 20.72 6.13
N GLY A 146 -6.03 20.73 7.37
CA GLY A 146 -6.53 21.67 8.37
C GLY A 146 -6.16 23.10 7.94
N PRO A 147 -6.73 24.16 8.56
CA PRO A 147 -6.21 25.50 8.35
C PRO A 147 -4.69 25.45 8.61
N ALA A 148 -3.90 25.91 7.63
CA ALA A 148 -2.48 26.10 7.82
C ALA A 148 -2.31 26.94 9.09
N ARG A 149 -1.75 26.37 10.16
CA ARG A 149 -1.32 27.20 11.27
C ARG A 149 -0.15 28.02 10.75
N ALA A 150 -0.44 29.29 10.43
CA ALA A 150 0.57 30.32 10.35
C ALA A 150 1.29 30.38 11.72
N GLY A 151 2.62 30.37 11.69
CA GLY A 151 3.49 30.60 12.84
C GLY A 151 3.85 29.33 13.63
N TRP A 152 5.15 29.04 13.73
CA TRP A 152 6.04 29.77 14.66
C TRP A 152 7.28 30.23 13.89
#